data_AF-A0A507DVA9-F1
#
_entry.id   AF-A0A507DVA9-F1
#
_cell.length_a   1.000
_cell.length_b   1.000
_cell.length_c   1.000
_cell.angle_alpha   90.00
_cell.angle_beta   90.00
_cell.angle_gamma   90.00
#
_symmetry.space_group_name_H-M   'P 1'
#
loop_
_entity.id
_entity.type
_entity.pdbx_description
1 polymer ?
#
loop_
_entity_poly.entity_id
_entity_poly.type
_entity_poly.pdbx_seq_one_letter_code
_entity_poly.pdbx_strand_id
1 'polypeptide(L)'
;MVLTLHRDVKPAIFGCFGDIALAVGPKCEAYLPIVMMVLQQASQTRIESDSYDMIDYANQLREGILEAYVGITQGLKASRIDLLSPSVQHIFGFLQICAQDEERTEALTRCVIGLLGDLADAFPAGSLKPLLQAEWVEQLLKSVKQSRASAATKEVAKWAREIVKRQMNAV
;
A
#
# COMPACT_ATOMS: atom_id res chain seq x y z
N MET A 1 -26.38 -4.55 -20.62
CA MET A 1 -26.41 -3.33 -19.79
C MET A 1 -25.36 -3.52 -18.71
N VAL A 2 -24.14 -3.03 -18.93
CA VAL A 2 -23.08 -3.10 -17.91
C VAL A 2 -23.38 -1.98 -16.93
N LEU A 3 -23.81 -2.32 -15.72
CA LEU A 3 -23.97 -1.35 -14.63
C LEU A 3 -22.61 -0.67 -14.42
N THR A 4 -22.46 0.56 -14.90
CA THR A 4 -21.27 1.36 -14.63
C THR A 4 -21.34 1.79 -13.17
N LEU A 5 -20.71 1.01 -12.30
CA LEU A 5 -20.62 1.33 -10.88
C LEU A 5 -20.03 2.75 -10.73
N HIS A 6 -20.70 3.59 -9.93
CA HIS A 6 -20.22 4.95 -9.69
C HIS A 6 -18.77 4.89 -9.16
N ARG A 7 -17.91 5.73 -9.72
CA ARG A 7 -16.47 5.68 -9.50
C ARG A 7 -16.10 5.76 -8.02
N ASP A 8 -16.85 6.52 -7.24
CA ASP A 8 -16.70 6.70 -5.79
C ASP A 8 -16.95 5.44 -4.96
N VAL A 9 -17.58 4.41 -5.52
CA VAL A 9 -17.87 3.16 -4.78
C VAL A 9 -16.67 2.22 -4.77
N LYS A 10 -15.79 2.31 -5.79
CA LYS A 10 -14.64 1.41 -5.92
C LYS A 10 -13.63 1.55 -4.77
N PRO A 11 -13.21 2.76 -4.34
CA PRO A 11 -12.34 2.91 -3.18
C PRO A 11 -12.91 2.26 -1.91
N ALA A 12 -14.20 2.46 -1.63
CA ALA A 12 -14.87 1.93 -0.44
C ALA A 12 -14.95 0.38 -0.46
N ILE A 13 -15.16 -0.23 -1.62
CA ILE A 13 -15.13 -1.70 -1.77
C ILE A 13 -13.75 -2.24 -1.43
N PHE A 14 -12.68 -1.57 -1.88
CA PHE A 14 -11.31 -2.01 -1.58
C PHE A 14 -11.00 -1.92 -0.09
N GLY A 15 -11.33 -0.79 0.56
CA GLY A 15 -11.18 -0.66 2.01
C GLY A 15 -11.88 -1.79 2.77
N CYS A 16 -13.11 -2.15 2.36
CA CYS A 16 -13.86 -3.26 2.95
C CYS A 16 -13.16 -4.62 2.81
N PHE A 17 -12.46 -4.90 1.70
CA PHE A 17 -11.64 -6.11 1.59
C PHE A 17 -10.53 -6.15 2.65
N GLY A 18 -9.91 -5.00 2.91
CA GLY A 18 -8.92 -4.83 3.97
C GLY A 18 -9.51 -5.10 5.36
N ASP A 19 -10.65 -4.48 5.67
CA ASP A 19 -11.33 -4.64 6.96
C ASP A 19 -11.74 -6.09 7.23
N ILE A 20 -12.27 -6.79 6.23
CA ILE A 20 -12.63 -8.21 6.35
C ILE A 20 -11.36 -9.04 6.59
N ALA A 21 -10.29 -8.83 5.82
CA ALA A 21 -9.04 -9.55 5.99
C ALA A 21 -8.43 -9.32 7.38
N LEU A 22 -8.48 -8.10 7.89
CA LEU A 22 -8.04 -7.76 9.24
C LEU A 22 -8.87 -8.48 10.31
N ALA A 23 -10.19 -8.54 10.13
CA ALA A 23 -11.11 -9.15 11.09
C ALA A 23 -11.04 -10.69 11.13
N VAL A 24 -10.89 -11.35 9.97
CA VAL A 24 -10.88 -12.82 9.89
C VAL A 24 -9.47 -13.42 9.93
N GLY A 25 -8.44 -12.61 9.69
CA GLY A 25 -7.04 -12.99 9.68
C GLY A 25 -6.75 -14.12 8.67
N PRO A 26 -6.02 -15.19 9.06
CA PRO A 26 -5.67 -16.31 8.17
C PRO A 26 -6.83 -17.01 7.47
N LYS A 27 -8.07 -16.88 7.96
CA LYS A 27 -9.27 -17.45 7.32
C LYS A 27 -9.60 -16.78 5.98
N CYS A 28 -8.93 -15.67 5.64
CA CYS A 28 -9.07 -15.00 4.37
C CYS A 28 -8.50 -15.78 3.17
N GLU A 29 -7.70 -16.82 3.43
CA GLU A 29 -7.03 -17.64 2.41
C GLU A 29 -7.95 -18.11 1.28
N ALA A 30 -9.21 -18.44 1.58
CA ALA A 30 -10.17 -18.92 0.59
C ALA A 30 -10.55 -17.88 -0.48
N TYR A 31 -10.54 -16.59 -0.16
CA TYR A 31 -10.92 -15.52 -1.09
C TYR A 31 -9.74 -14.61 -1.47
N LEU A 32 -8.60 -14.76 -0.79
CA LEU A 32 -7.40 -13.96 -1.02
C LEU A 32 -6.95 -13.98 -2.50
N PRO A 33 -6.92 -15.11 -3.24
CA PRO A 33 -6.53 -15.09 -4.66
C PRO A 33 -7.39 -14.17 -5.52
N ILE A 34 -8.70 -14.16 -5.28
CA ILE A 34 -9.65 -13.32 -6.02
C ILE A 34 -9.45 -11.85 -5.64
N VAL A 35 -9.33 -11.55 -4.35
CA VAL A 35 -9.09 -10.18 -3.87
C VAL A 35 -7.77 -9.64 -4.43
N MET A 36 -6.69 -10.42 -4.39
CA MET A 36 -5.39 -10.03 -4.94
C MET A 36 -5.47 -9.78 -6.45
N MET A 37 -6.16 -10.64 -7.20
CA MET A 37 -6.38 -10.41 -8.64
C MET A 37 -7.11 -9.09 -8.91
N VAL A 38 -8.17 -8.79 -8.14
CA VAL A 38 -8.95 -7.55 -8.29
C VAL A 38 -8.09 -6.32 -7.95
N LEU A 39 -7.35 -6.34 -6.85
CA LEU A 39 -6.47 -5.24 -6.44
C LEU A 39 -5.31 -5.04 -7.45
N GLN A 40 -4.76 -6.12 -8.00
CA GLN A 40 -3.75 -6.06 -9.04
C GLN A 40 -4.28 -5.38 -10.31
N GLN A 41 -5.46 -5.78 -10.80
CA GLN A 41 -6.09 -5.14 -11.95
C GLN A 41 -6.41 -3.67 -11.67
N ALA A 42 -6.95 -3.36 -10.49
CA ALA A 42 -7.28 -2.00 -10.11
C ALA A 42 -6.03 -1.10 -10.07
N SER A 43 -4.92 -1.60 -9.52
CA SER A 43 -3.65 -0.87 -9.41
C SER A 43 -2.99 -0.53 -10.75
N GLN A 44 -3.37 -1.23 -11.82
CA GLN A 44 -2.90 -0.97 -13.19
C GLN A 44 -3.77 0.05 -13.93
N THR A 45 -4.87 0.51 -13.33
CA THR A 45 -5.77 1.49 -13.95
C THR A 45 -5.03 2.82 -14.12
N ARG A 46 -4.81 3.21 -15.37
CA ARG A 46 -4.29 4.53 -15.71
C ARG A 46 -5.45 5.51 -15.81
N ILE A 47 -5.35 6.61 -15.08
CA ILE A 47 -6.27 7.74 -15.16
C ILE A 47 -5.46 8.89 -15.76
N GLU A 48 -5.53 9.01 -17.09
CA GLU A 48 -4.85 10.06 -17.83
C GLU A 48 -5.83 11.23 -17.98
N SER A 49 -5.72 12.21 -17.09
CA SER A 49 -6.53 13.44 -17.15
C SER A 49 -5.89 14.53 -16.30
N ASP A 50 -5.81 15.72 -16.86
CA ASP A 50 -5.29 16.92 -16.17
C ASP A 50 -6.40 17.65 -15.38
N SER A 51 -7.61 17.08 -15.32
CA SER A 51 -8.70 17.68 -14.54
C SER A 51 -8.52 17.35 -13.05
N TYR A 52 -8.65 18.38 -12.20
CA TYR A 52 -8.54 18.23 -10.75
C TYR A 52 -9.43 17.11 -10.19
N ASP A 53 -10.68 17.01 -10.66
CA ASP A 53 -11.61 15.94 -10.25
C ASP A 53 -11.07 14.52 -10.53
N MET A 54 -10.35 14.34 -11.64
CA MET A 54 -9.81 13.03 -12.01
C MET A 54 -8.51 12.73 -11.27
N ILE A 55 -7.70 13.73 -10.96
CA ILE A 55 -6.53 13.61 -10.08
C ILE A 55 -6.97 13.22 -8.67
N ASP A 56 -7.98 13.88 -8.12
CA ASP A 56 -8.53 13.56 -6.79
C ASP A 56 -9.12 12.15 -6.77
N TYR A 57 -9.87 11.78 -7.81
CA TYR A 57 -10.38 10.41 -7.95
C TYR A 57 -9.25 9.38 -8.06
N ALA A 58 -8.17 9.66 -8.79
CA ALA A 58 -7.03 8.76 -8.91
C ALA A 58 -6.33 8.56 -7.56
N ASN A 59 -6.17 9.63 -6.78
CA ASN A 59 -5.64 9.57 -5.42
C ASN A 59 -6.54 8.71 -4.51
N GLN A 60 -7.84 8.98 -4.48
CA GLN A 60 -8.80 8.21 -3.68
C GLN A 60 -8.83 6.71 -4.05
N LEU A 61 -8.76 6.40 -5.35
CA LEU A 61 -8.69 5.02 -5.82
C LEU A 61 -7.44 4.32 -5.30
N ARG A 62 -6.28 4.98 -5.38
CA ARG A 62 -5.01 4.42 -4.89
C ARG A 62 -5.01 4.28 -3.38
N GLU A 63 -5.54 5.25 -2.65
CA GLU A 63 -5.73 5.18 -1.19
C GLU A 63 -6.53 3.94 -0.81
N GLY A 64 -7.70 3.71 -1.40
CA GLY A 64 -8.52 2.52 -1.12
C GLY A 64 -7.81 1.19 -1.45
N ILE A 65 -7.02 1.13 -2.53
CA ILE A 65 -6.23 -0.07 -2.85
C ILE A 65 -5.12 -0.30 -1.80
N LEU A 66 -4.44 0.76 -1.36
CA LEU A 66 -3.38 0.66 -0.35
C LEU A 66 -3.97 0.27 1.01
N GLU A 67 -5.10 0.83 1.41
CA GLU A 67 -5.81 0.44 2.64
C GLU A 67 -6.23 -1.04 2.61
N ALA A 68 -6.67 -1.54 1.46
CA ALA A 68 -6.94 -2.97 1.28
C ALA A 68 -5.68 -3.81 1.55
N TYR A 69 -4.54 -3.44 0.97
CA TYR A 69 -3.28 -4.14 1.20
C TYR A 69 -2.79 -4.01 2.65
N VAL A 70 -3.02 -2.88 3.33
CA VAL A 70 -2.72 -2.71 4.74
C VAL A 70 -3.52 -3.71 5.58
N GLY A 71 -4.85 -3.75 5.40
CA GLY A 71 -5.72 -4.68 6.13
C GLY A 71 -5.36 -6.15 5.88
N ILE A 72 -5.04 -6.52 4.63
CA ILE A 72 -4.58 -7.88 4.29
C ILE A 72 -3.23 -8.19 4.94
N THR A 73 -2.25 -7.27 4.87
CA THR A 73 -0.92 -7.46 5.45
C THR A 73 -1.02 -7.64 6.97
N GLN A 74 -1.77 -6.77 7.65
CA GLN A 74 -1.96 -6.83 9.08
C GLN A 74 -2.74 -8.09 9.52
N GLY A 75 -3.77 -8.48 8.78
CA GLY A 75 -4.55 -9.69 9.06
C GLY A 75 -3.74 -10.99 8.93
N LEU A 76 -2.75 -11.03 8.03
CA LEU A 76 -1.90 -12.20 7.78
C LEU A 76 -0.62 -12.22 8.61
N LYS A 77 -0.15 -11.05 9.08
CA LYS A 77 1.12 -10.83 9.78
C LYS A 77 1.41 -11.85 10.89
N ALA A 78 0.40 -12.22 11.68
CA ALA A 78 0.58 -13.06 12.86
C ALA A 78 0.89 -14.53 12.54
N SER A 79 0.49 -15.05 11.37
CA SER A 79 0.58 -16.50 11.14
C SER A 79 0.72 -16.95 9.68
N ARG A 80 0.24 -16.15 8.71
CA ARG A 80 0.15 -16.58 7.31
C ARG A 80 0.64 -15.54 6.31
N ILE A 81 1.67 -14.77 6.67
CA ILE A 81 2.28 -13.77 5.80
C ILE A 81 2.86 -14.38 4.52
N ASP A 82 3.19 -15.67 4.55
CA ASP A 82 3.62 -16.46 3.39
C ASP A 82 2.64 -16.37 2.21
N LEU A 83 1.33 -16.26 2.48
CA LEU A 83 0.29 -16.11 1.46
C LEU A 83 0.42 -14.84 0.62
N LEU A 84 1.07 -13.79 1.13
CA LEU A 84 1.31 -12.54 0.39
C LEU A 84 2.58 -12.59 -0.46
N SER A 85 3.47 -13.56 -0.24
CA SER A 85 4.75 -13.66 -0.95
C SER A 85 4.62 -13.64 -2.47
N PRO A 86 3.65 -14.33 -3.12
CA PRO A 86 3.50 -14.29 -4.57
C PRO A 86 3.16 -12.91 -5.12
N SER A 87 2.59 -12.02 -4.29
CA SER A 87 2.12 -10.69 -4.71
C SER A 87 3.03 -9.56 -4.22
N VAL A 88 4.00 -9.82 -3.36
CA VAL A 88 4.78 -8.75 -2.69
C VAL A 88 5.51 -7.86 -3.69
N GLN A 89 6.06 -8.44 -4.76
CA GLN A 89 6.74 -7.68 -5.81
C GLN A 89 5.78 -6.72 -6.54
N HIS A 90 4.55 -7.17 -6.80
CA HIS A 90 3.52 -6.32 -7.40
C HIS A 90 3.12 -5.18 -6.47
N ILE A 91 2.94 -5.45 -5.18
CA ILE A 91 2.59 -4.43 -4.18
C ILE A 91 3.70 -3.37 -4.12
N PHE A 92 4.98 -3.77 -4.12
CA PHE A 92 6.10 -2.83 -4.18
C PHE A 92 6.13 -2.00 -5.47
N GLY A 93 5.82 -2.62 -6.63
CA GLY A 93 5.67 -1.89 -7.88
C GLY A 93 4.57 -0.82 -7.81
N PHE A 94 3.44 -1.14 -7.19
CA PHE A 94 2.36 -0.18 -6.99
C PHE A 94 2.70 0.93 -5.98
N LEU A 95 3.39 0.59 -4.88
CA LEU A 95 3.92 1.57 -3.94
C LEU A 95 4.85 2.57 -4.64
N GLN A 96 5.73 2.07 -5.51
CA GLN A 96 6.63 2.92 -6.28
C GLN A 96 5.86 3.88 -7.20
N ILE A 97 4.86 3.39 -7.93
CA ILE A 97 4.00 4.23 -8.79
C ILE A 97 3.37 5.36 -7.97
N CYS A 98 2.79 5.04 -6.81
CA CYS A 98 2.17 6.04 -5.94
C CYS A 98 3.19 7.02 -5.35
N ALA A 99 4.39 6.53 -5.01
CA ALA A 99 5.46 7.33 -4.43
C ALA A 99 6.09 8.31 -5.43
N GLN A 100 6.06 7.98 -6.72
CA GLN A 100 6.64 8.78 -7.80
C GLN A 100 5.63 9.74 -8.43
N ASP A 101 4.35 9.64 -8.09
CA ASP A 101 3.34 10.58 -8.55
C ASP A 101 3.52 11.95 -7.88
N GLU A 102 3.68 13.00 -8.68
CA GLU A 102 3.88 14.39 -8.23
C GLU A 102 2.58 15.01 -7.70
N GLU A 103 1.42 14.54 -8.17
CA GLU A 103 0.08 14.98 -7.77
C GLU A 103 -0.47 14.16 -6.59
N ARG A 104 0.38 13.40 -5.90
CA ARG A 104 -0.03 12.61 -4.73
C ARG A 104 -0.45 13.51 -3.58
N THR A 105 -1.54 13.14 -2.92
CA THR A 105 -1.97 13.81 -1.69
C THR A 105 -1.07 13.44 -0.50
N GLU A 106 -1.15 14.22 0.58
CA GLU A 106 -0.53 13.83 1.86
C GLU A 106 -1.13 12.52 2.40
N ALA A 107 -2.43 12.30 2.21
CA ALA A 107 -3.12 11.08 2.63
C ALA A 107 -2.58 9.86 1.89
N LEU A 108 -2.44 9.94 0.56
CA LEU A 108 -1.81 8.89 -0.25
C LEU A 108 -0.36 8.65 0.19
N THR A 109 0.41 9.72 0.41
CA THR A 109 1.80 9.61 0.91
C THR A 109 1.87 8.85 2.23
N ARG A 110 0.96 9.13 3.17
CA ARG A 110 0.87 8.42 4.45
C ARG A 110 0.51 6.94 4.26
N CYS A 111 -0.41 6.61 3.35
CA CYS A 111 -0.79 5.22 3.04
C CYS A 111 0.39 4.43 2.46
N VAL A 112 1.13 5.01 1.51
CA VAL A 112 2.31 4.38 0.90
C VAL A 112 3.36 4.05 1.96
N ILE A 113 3.66 5.01 2.83
CA ILE A 113 4.67 4.85 3.89
C ILE A 113 4.20 3.84 4.94
N GLY A 114 2.92 3.90 5.32
CA GLY A 114 2.31 2.97 6.25
C GLY A 114 2.43 1.53 5.76
N LEU A 115 1.98 1.26 4.52
CA LEU A 115 2.07 -0.07 3.92
C LEU A 115 3.52 -0.55 3.74
N LEU A 116 4.44 0.34 3.35
CA LEU A 116 5.86 0.01 3.26
C LEU A 116 6.42 -0.48 4.61
N GLY A 117 6.08 0.22 5.70
CA GLY A 117 6.44 -0.18 7.05
C GLY A 117 5.78 -1.49 7.47
N ASP A 118 4.48 -1.67 7.19
CA ASP A 118 3.74 -2.88 7.54
C ASP A 118 4.31 -4.12 6.84
N LEU A 119 4.64 -4.02 5.55
CA LEU A 119 5.30 -5.11 4.81
C LEU A 119 6.68 -5.41 5.40
N ALA A 120 7.47 -4.39 5.70
CA ALA A 120 8.80 -4.56 6.29
C ALA A 120 8.74 -5.22 7.68
N ASP A 121 7.71 -4.94 8.48
CA ASP A 121 7.53 -5.53 9.82
C ASP A 121 6.86 -6.91 9.79
N ALA A 122 6.04 -7.19 8.76
CA ALA A 122 5.30 -8.45 8.66
C ALA A 122 6.13 -9.59 8.07
N PHE A 123 6.99 -9.31 7.10
CA PHE A 123 7.78 -10.35 6.44
C PHE A 123 9.00 -10.78 7.26
N PRO A 124 9.43 -12.05 7.15
CA PRO A 124 10.60 -12.55 7.87
C PRO A 124 11.84 -11.68 7.69
N ALA A 125 12.64 -11.59 8.75
CA ALA A 125 13.79 -10.70 8.80
C ALA A 125 14.72 -10.88 7.58
N GLY A 126 15.03 -9.79 6.89
CA GLY A 126 15.94 -9.81 5.73
C GLY A 126 15.34 -10.28 4.39
N SER A 127 14.14 -10.86 4.38
CA SER A 127 13.52 -11.40 3.15
C SER A 127 13.17 -10.33 2.11
N LEU A 128 12.85 -9.10 2.55
CA LEU A 128 12.48 -7.99 1.67
C LEU A 128 13.66 -7.06 1.30
N LYS A 129 14.90 -7.41 1.68
CA LYS A 129 16.08 -6.57 1.40
C LYS A 129 16.20 -6.10 -0.05
N PRO A 130 16.04 -6.96 -1.08
CA PRO A 130 16.22 -6.52 -2.46
C PRO A 130 15.21 -5.46 -2.89
N LEU A 131 13.99 -5.51 -2.34
CA LEU A 131 12.92 -4.56 -2.64
C LEU A 131 13.09 -3.25 -1.85
N LEU A 132 13.51 -3.35 -0.58
CA LEU A 132 13.71 -2.19 0.30
C LEU A 132 14.97 -1.37 -0.04
N GLN A 133 15.93 -1.95 -0.76
CA GLN A 133 17.13 -1.26 -1.24
C GLN A 133 16.88 -0.35 -2.45
N ALA A 134 15.68 -0.37 -3.03
CA ALA A 134 15.34 0.48 -4.16
C ALA A 134 15.44 1.97 -3.80
N GLU A 135 16.02 2.77 -4.68
CA GLU A 135 16.32 4.19 -4.42
C GLU A 135 15.08 5.00 -4.03
N TRP A 136 13.94 4.71 -4.65
CA TRP A 136 12.68 5.41 -4.39
C TRP A 136 12.22 5.29 -2.93
N VAL A 137 12.55 4.18 -2.25
CA VAL A 137 12.18 3.95 -0.84
C VAL A 137 12.87 4.97 0.05
N GLU A 138 14.19 5.14 -0.13
CA GLU A 138 14.97 6.09 0.66
C GLU A 138 14.58 7.53 0.33
N GLN A 139 14.39 7.84 -0.95
CA GLN A 139 13.94 9.15 -1.42
C GLN A 139 12.57 9.53 -0.82
N LEU A 140 11.59 8.62 -0.86
CA LEU A 140 10.27 8.83 -0.29
C LEU A 140 10.36 9.15 1.21
N LEU A 141 11.04 8.30 1.99
CA LEU A 141 11.16 8.49 3.43
C LEU A 141 11.86 9.81 3.78
N LYS A 142 12.91 10.19 3.03
CA LYS A 142 13.62 11.47 3.20
C LYS A 142 12.75 12.67 2.85
N SER A 143 11.99 12.60 1.75
CA SER A 143 11.14 13.70 1.28
C SER A 143 10.13 14.14 2.32
N VAL A 144 9.48 13.21 3.03
CA VAL A 144 8.48 13.52 4.07
C VAL A 144 9.09 14.29 5.24
N LYS A 145 10.33 13.97 5.62
CA LYS A 145 11.05 14.69 6.69
C LYS A 145 11.25 16.17 6.35
N GLN A 146 11.51 16.48 5.08
CA GLN A 146 11.78 17.83 4.58
C GLN A 146 10.50 18.58 4.19
N SER A 147 9.39 17.86 3.99
CA SER A 147 8.11 18.42 3.59
C SER A 147 7.38 19.18 4.71
N ARG A 148 6.34 19.92 4.31
CA ARG A 148 5.35 20.56 5.20
C ARG A 148 4.25 19.61 5.68
N ALA A 149 4.44 18.29 5.53
CA ALA A 149 3.46 17.29 5.99
C ALA A 149 3.15 17.42 7.50
N SER A 150 1.97 16.96 7.88
CA SER A 150 1.50 16.95 9.27
C SER A 150 2.41 16.14 10.19
N ALA A 151 2.28 16.40 11.50
CA ALA A 151 2.99 15.64 12.52
C ALA A 151 2.68 14.13 12.43
N ALA A 152 1.42 13.76 12.18
CA ALA A 152 1.02 12.36 12.03
C ALA A 152 1.76 11.66 10.89
N THR A 153 1.83 12.29 9.71
CA THR A 153 2.55 11.73 8.55
C THR A 153 4.05 11.61 8.81
N LYS A 154 4.64 12.57 9.54
CA LYS A 154 6.06 12.51 9.94
C LYS A 154 6.36 11.41 10.94
N GLU A 155 5.47 11.15 11.89
CA GLU A 155 5.61 10.03 12.83
C GLU A 155 5.53 8.68 12.12
N VAL A 156 4.58 8.50 11.19
CA VAL A 156 4.49 7.28 10.38
C VAL A 156 5.76 7.08 9.54
N ALA A 157 6.31 8.14 8.95
CA ALA A 157 7.57 8.07 8.20
C ALA A 157 8.79 7.76 9.08
N LYS A 158 8.80 8.23 10.33
CA LYS A 158 9.85 7.90 11.30
C LYS A 158 9.79 6.43 11.67
N TRP A 159 8.61 5.93 12.03
CA TRP A 159 8.38 4.51 12.34
C TRP A 159 8.77 3.62 11.16
N ALA A 160 8.25 3.90 9.96
CA ALA A 160 8.55 3.09 8.77
C ALA A 160 10.06 3.03 8.48
N ARG A 161 10.78 4.14 8.65
CA ARG A 161 12.24 4.16 8.50
C ARG A 161 12.95 3.25 9.50
N GLU A 162 12.51 3.21 10.75
CA GLU A 162 13.10 2.35 11.78
C GLU A 162 12.89 0.87 11.44
N ILE A 163 11.69 0.50 11.02
CA ILE A 163 11.36 -0.87 10.60
C ILE A 163 12.16 -1.27 9.35
N VAL A 164 12.18 -0.42 8.31
CA VAL A 164 12.96 -0.68 7.09
C VAL A 164 14.43 -0.89 7.41
N LYS A 165 15.01 -0.05 8.28
CA LYS A 165 16.40 -0.21 8.72
C LYS A 165 16.64 -1.52 9.45
N ARG A 166 15.71 -1.94 10.32
CA ARG A 166 15.77 -3.25 11.00
C ARG A 166 15.76 -4.39 9.98
N GLN A 167 14.89 -4.32 8.99
CA GLN A 167 14.76 -5.33 7.94
C GLN A 167 16.01 -5.41 7.04
N MET A 168 16.63 -4.26 6.75
CA MET A 168 17.87 -4.19 5.99
C MET A 168 19.09 -4.73 6.74
N ASN A 169 19.12 -4.57 8.07
CA ASN A 169 20.25 -4.96 8.92
C ASN A 169 20.13 -6.37 9.51
N ALA A 170 19.00 -7.05 9.35
CA ALA A 170 18.83 -8.43 9.79
C ALA A 170 19.82 -9.35 9.05
N VAL A 171 20.61 -10.14 9.78
CA VAL A 171 21.63 -11.04 9.22
C VAL A 171 20.97 -12.27 8.60
#